data_AF-A0A0G4L975-F1
#
_entry.id   AF-A0A0G4L975-F1
#
_cell.length_a   1.000
_cell.length_b   1.000
_cell.length_c   1.000
_cell.angle_alpha   90.00
_cell.angle_beta   90.00
_cell.angle_gamma   90.00
#
_symmetry.space_group_name_H-M   'P 1'
#
loop_
_entity.id
_entity.type
_entity.pdbx_description
1 polymer ?
#
loop_
_entity_poly.entity_id
_entity_poly.type
_entity_poly.pdbx_seq_one_letter_code
_entity_poly.pdbx_strand_id
1 'polypeptide(L)'
;MDPSRRGQPRLSVRLPSVNLASDISNTVAPLPDLPPISALFLIDFDVKAGYTIAWKQAAPGIELEGLVEYKSLPSGLHTVSDDLIYFVHQGAHAGLSAFVNMPCDEEDARNARMIAVGVLVPLSYGRLGRAWRHADGLKELAVKLAEDRKRTGLLEAYWSKAKSQEDPVPDLPRTDALLESPLVGAHTPKLKQGHNRNRSASDGTVLSQPGNRLSSHHPAWSLVPLLDTFGPLIFPIHRAALLRKRILLSCHAPVHEMCNFVYNISVLSNIPLSVTEILGSDSPSQRLRPLFSIGVHDINFLQEDFEASKRPRTKTDDNVANEAGTGWVACTTDSILAMKDTLWDMLITMPPPALL
;
A
#
# COMPACT_ATOMS: atom_id res chain seq x y z
N MET A 1 -70.31 -16.55 23.57
CA MET A 1 -68.98 -16.14 24.05
C MET A 1 -67.97 -16.59 23.01
N ASP A 2 -67.32 -15.62 22.37
CA ASP A 2 -65.97 -15.61 21.77
C ASP A 2 -65.96 -14.70 20.52
N PRO A 3 -65.37 -13.49 20.56
CA PRO A 3 -65.37 -12.58 19.41
C PRO A 3 -64.07 -12.67 18.60
N SER A 4 -64.23 -13.17 17.37
CA SER A 4 -63.65 -12.68 16.11
C SER A 4 -62.24 -12.06 16.10
N ARG A 5 -61.27 -12.84 15.60
CA ARG A 5 -60.00 -12.35 15.02
C ARG A 5 -60.27 -11.38 13.87
N ARG A 6 -60.01 -10.07 14.06
CA ARG A 6 -59.85 -9.10 12.96
C ARG A 6 -58.38 -9.00 12.56
N GLY A 7 -58.09 -9.32 11.31
CA GLY A 7 -56.76 -9.18 10.70
C GLY A 7 -56.29 -7.72 10.66
N GLN A 8 -55.01 -7.51 10.94
CA GLN A 8 -54.34 -6.24 10.71
C GLN A 8 -54.29 -5.92 9.20
N PRO A 9 -54.49 -4.65 8.81
CA PRO A 9 -54.36 -4.25 7.41
C PRO A 9 -52.89 -4.32 6.98
N ARG A 10 -52.63 -4.80 5.76
CA ARG A 10 -51.32 -4.68 5.13
C ARG A 10 -51.04 -3.19 4.88
N LEU A 11 -50.05 -2.64 5.58
CA LEU A 11 -49.47 -1.33 5.28
C LEU A 11 -48.72 -1.42 3.95
N SER A 12 -49.39 -1.10 2.84
CA SER A 12 -48.71 -0.86 1.56
C SER A 12 -48.23 0.58 1.52
N VAL A 13 -46.92 0.80 1.71
CA VAL A 13 -46.31 2.09 1.44
C VAL A 13 -46.01 2.16 -0.06
N ARG A 14 -46.77 2.97 -0.80
CA ARG A 14 -46.42 3.37 -2.17
C ARG A 14 -45.25 4.35 -2.06
N LEU A 15 -44.06 3.91 -2.42
CA LEU A 15 -42.93 4.80 -2.65
C LEU A 15 -43.25 5.69 -3.87
N PRO A 16 -42.96 7.00 -3.84
CA PRO A 16 -43.09 7.84 -5.01
C PRO A 16 -42.12 7.33 -6.09
N SER A 17 -42.64 7.14 -7.31
CA SER A 17 -41.83 6.86 -8.50
C SER A 17 -41.00 8.09 -8.82
N VAL A 18 -39.80 8.19 -8.25
CA VAL A 18 -38.81 9.17 -8.71
C VAL A 18 -38.18 8.56 -9.97
N ASN A 19 -38.48 9.16 -11.13
CA ASN A 19 -37.78 8.86 -12.37
C ASN A 19 -36.32 9.27 -12.23
N LEU A 20 -35.48 8.35 -11.77
CA LEU A 20 -34.05 8.52 -11.54
C LEU A 20 -33.24 8.34 -12.84
N ALA A 21 -33.71 8.90 -13.96
CA ALA A 21 -33.14 8.66 -15.28
C ALA A 21 -32.62 9.91 -16.00
N SER A 22 -32.67 11.11 -15.41
CA SER A 22 -32.25 12.32 -16.14
C SER A 22 -31.15 13.19 -15.51
N ASP A 23 -30.80 13.08 -14.22
CA ASP A 23 -29.94 14.10 -13.59
C ASP A 23 -28.65 13.59 -12.90
N ILE A 24 -28.16 12.39 -13.23
CA ILE A 24 -26.83 11.91 -12.76
C ILE A 24 -25.93 11.46 -13.92
N SER A 25 -26.02 12.15 -15.05
CA SER A 25 -25.00 12.06 -16.10
C SER A 25 -24.19 13.34 -16.11
N ASN A 26 -23.24 13.45 -15.17
CA ASN A 26 -21.93 14.08 -15.35
C ASN A 26 -21.19 14.11 -14.01
N THR A 27 -19.90 13.74 -14.02
CA THR A 27 -18.86 13.90 -12.95
C THR A 27 -18.47 12.71 -12.06
N VAL A 28 -18.65 11.46 -12.48
CA VAL A 28 -17.75 10.39 -12.00
C VAL A 28 -17.21 9.62 -13.20
N ALA A 29 -16.02 10.00 -13.66
CA ALA A 29 -15.29 9.17 -14.62
C ALA A 29 -15.05 7.79 -13.97
N PRO A 30 -15.32 6.68 -14.67
CA PRO A 30 -14.97 5.36 -14.14
C PRO A 30 -13.47 5.33 -13.88
N LEU A 31 -13.07 5.05 -12.65
CA LEU A 31 -11.66 4.86 -12.30
C LEU A 31 -11.08 3.76 -13.20
N PRO A 32 -9.91 3.95 -13.82
CA PRO A 32 -9.33 2.93 -14.68
C PRO A 32 -9.12 1.62 -13.92
N ASP A 33 -9.27 0.50 -14.63
CA ASP A 33 -9.11 -0.85 -14.05
C ASP A 33 -7.72 -1.07 -13.44
N LEU A 34 -6.71 -0.36 -13.95
CA LEU A 34 -5.35 -0.33 -13.43
C LEU A 34 -4.93 1.11 -13.16
N PRO A 35 -4.22 1.41 -12.05
CA PRO A 35 -3.62 2.72 -11.88
C PRO A 35 -2.57 2.96 -12.96
N PRO A 36 -2.36 4.22 -13.39
CA PRO A 36 -1.37 4.50 -14.41
C PRO A 36 0.04 4.31 -13.86
N ILE A 37 0.92 3.72 -14.68
CA ILE A 37 2.32 3.49 -14.33
C ILE A 37 3.20 4.59 -14.92
N SER A 38 4.19 5.02 -14.14
CA SER A 38 5.22 5.94 -14.59
C SER A 38 6.48 5.21 -15.06
N ALA A 39 6.65 3.94 -14.69
CA ALA A 39 7.72 3.10 -15.24
C ALA A 39 7.31 1.61 -15.26
N LEU A 40 7.89 0.86 -16.19
CA LEU A 40 7.89 -0.60 -16.26
C LEU A 40 9.31 -1.05 -16.56
N PHE A 41 9.78 -2.09 -15.87
CA PHE A 41 11.13 -2.60 -16.05
C PHE A 41 11.20 -4.12 -15.85
N LEU A 42 12.19 -4.72 -16.48
CA LEU A 42 12.60 -6.11 -16.33
C LEU A 42 14.03 -6.11 -15.83
N ILE A 43 14.24 -6.78 -14.70
CA ILE A 43 15.55 -6.99 -14.08
C ILE A 43 15.91 -8.45 -14.23
N ASP A 44 17.16 -8.69 -14.58
CA ASP A 44 17.76 -10.02 -14.70
C ASP A 44 18.97 -10.12 -13.76
N PHE A 45 19.15 -11.30 -13.17
CA PHE A 45 20.33 -11.60 -12.38
C PHE A 45 21.39 -12.23 -13.29
N ASP A 46 22.43 -11.45 -13.58
CA ASP A 46 23.62 -11.92 -14.28
C ASP A 46 24.67 -12.40 -13.27
N VAL A 47 25.22 -13.59 -13.49
CA VAL A 47 26.19 -14.21 -12.58
C VAL A 47 27.48 -13.39 -12.44
N LYS A 48 27.84 -12.58 -13.44
CA LYS A 48 29.07 -11.77 -13.48
C LYS A 48 28.78 -10.31 -13.13
N ALA A 49 27.70 -9.74 -13.66
CA ALA A 49 27.36 -8.32 -13.50
C ALA A 49 26.43 -8.05 -12.30
N GLY A 50 25.86 -9.09 -11.69
CA GLY A 50 24.88 -8.94 -10.62
C GLY A 50 23.50 -8.55 -11.17
N TYR A 51 22.81 -7.65 -10.49
CA TYR A 51 21.47 -7.21 -10.91
C TYR A 51 21.57 -6.21 -12.06
N THR A 52 20.91 -6.51 -13.18
CA THR A 52 20.94 -5.66 -14.38
C THR A 52 19.54 -5.41 -14.91
N ILE A 53 19.30 -4.22 -15.47
CA ILE A 53 18.05 -3.91 -16.17
C ILE A 53 18.15 -4.46 -17.60
N ALA A 54 17.42 -5.53 -17.88
CA ALA A 54 17.36 -6.13 -19.23
C ALA A 54 16.43 -5.35 -20.17
N TRP A 55 15.40 -4.70 -19.63
CA TRP A 55 14.49 -3.84 -20.39
C TRP A 55 13.83 -2.80 -19.48
N LYS A 56 13.53 -1.60 -20.00
CA LYS A 56 12.80 -0.56 -19.27
C LYS A 56 12.04 0.40 -20.19
N GLN A 57 10.95 0.95 -19.66
CA GLN A 57 10.25 2.15 -20.15
C GLN A 57 9.90 3.02 -18.95
N ALA A 58 10.07 4.34 -19.07
CA ALA A 58 9.79 5.27 -17.99
C ALA A 58 9.29 6.62 -18.53
N ALA A 59 8.46 7.30 -17.75
CA ALA A 59 8.09 8.68 -17.97
C ALA A 59 9.32 9.60 -17.80
N PRO A 60 9.32 10.79 -18.42
CA PRO A 60 10.44 11.72 -18.34
C PRO A 60 10.80 12.06 -16.89
N GLY A 61 12.10 12.10 -16.57
CA GLY A 61 12.60 12.47 -15.24
C GLY A 61 12.62 11.35 -14.20
N ILE A 62 12.22 10.13 -14.55
CA ILE A 62 12.31 8.97 -13.64
C ILE A 62 13.60 8.21 -13.88
N GLU A 63 14.45 8.18 -12.84
CA GLU A 63 15.72 7.47 -12.86
C GLU A 63 15.54 6.04 -12.33
N LEU A 64 15.92 5.05 -13.13
CA LEU A 64 15.79 3.63 -12.77
C LEU A 64 17.14 2.97 -12.46
N GLU A 65 18.20 3.36 -13.16
CA GLU A 65 19.48 2.66 -13.11
C GLU A 65 20.16 2.78 -11.74
N GLY A 66 20.66 1.66 -11.24
CA GLY A 66 21.33 1.58 -9.95
C GLY A 66 20.41 1.80 -8.75
N LEU A 67 19.08 1.78 -8.94
CA LEU A 67 18.09 2.06 -7.91
C LEU A 67 17.03 0.95 -7.83
N VAL A 68 16.33 0.67 -8.92
CA VAL A 68 15.21 -0.29 -8.88
C VAL A 68 15.67 -1.74 -8.85
N GLU A 69 16.85 -2.04 -9.40
CA GLU A 69 17.46 -3.37 -9.45
C GLU A 69 17.60 -3.96 -8.04
N TYR A 70 18.19 -3.17 -7.14
CA TYR A 70 18.45 -3.58 -5.76
C TYR A 70 17.18 -3.64 -4.90
N LYS A 71 16.16 -2.86 -5.24
CA LYS A 71 14.86 -2.86 -4.53
C LYS A 71 13.96 -4.01 -4.96
N SER A 72 14.05 -4.42 -6.22
CA SER A 72 13.28 -5.52 -6.80
C SER A 72 13.86 -6.90 -6.51
N LEU A 73 15.15 -6.98 -6.17
CA LEU A 73 15.84 -8.22 -5.83
C LEU A 73 16.49 -8.16 -4.42
N PRO A 74 15.70 -8.07 -3.33
CA PRO A 74 16.22 -8.14 -1.96
C PRO A 74 16.99 -9.43 -1.68
N SER A 75 17.88 -9.37 -0.68
CA SER A 75 18.70 -10.53 -0.31
C SER A 75 17.86 -11.73 0.12
N GLY A 76 18.32 -12.94 -0.21
CA GLY A 76 17.65 -14.19 0.13
C GLY A 76 16.63 -14.69 -0.90
N LEU A 77 16.27 -13.92 -1.93
CA LEU A 77 15.29 -14.35 -2.94
C LEU A 77 15.67 -15.61 -3.74
N HIS A 78 16.95 -15.94 -3.81
CA HIS A 78 17.41 -17.19 -4.44
C HIS A 78 16.90 -18.46 -3.74
N THR A 79 16.36 -18.34 -2.52
CA THR A 79 15.81 -19.46 -1.73
C THR A 79 14.33 -19.73 -2.00
N VAL A 80 13.64 -18.87 -2.74
CA VAL A 80 12.22 -18.98 -3.06
C VAL A 80 12.00 -19.07 -4.57
N SER A 81 10.89 -19.68 -4.99
CA SER A 81 10.48 -19.79 -6.39
C SER A 81 9.94 -18.47 -6.95
N ASP A 82 9.26 -17.70 -6.12
CA ASP A 82 8.58 -16.48 -6.50
C ASP A 82 8.34 -15.60 -5.29
N ASP A 83 8.18 -14.30 -5.52
CA ASP A 83 7.83 -13.33 -4.49
C ASP A 83 7.19 -12.08 -5.10
N LEU A 84 6.53 -11.27 -4.27
CA LEU A 84 5.95 -9.99 -4.66
C LEU A 84 6.46 -8.88 -3.73
N ILE A 85 7.32 -8.01 -4.26
CA ILE A 85 8.07 -7.03 -3.51
C ILE A 85 7.44 -5.66 -3.68
N TYR A 86 7.08 -5.02 -2.56
CA TYR A 86 6.72 -3.60 -2.52
C TYR A 86 7.93 -2.78 -2.05
N PHE A 87 8.09 -1.59 -2.62
CA PHE A 87 9.13 -0.64 -2.19
C PHE A 87 8.68 0.80 -2.48
N VAL A 88 9.37 1.78 -1.90
CA VAL A 88 9.21 3.20 -2.25
C VAL A 88 10.42 3.65 -3.08
N HIS A 89 10.14 4.42 -4.13
CA HIS A 89 11.14 4.99 -5.03
C HIS A 89 11.08 6.52 -5.00
N GLN A 90 12.21 7.13 -4.62
CA GLN A 90 12.42 8.58 -4.54
C GLN A 90 11.31 9.36 -3.81
N GLY A 91 10.65 8.72 -2.84
CA GLY A 91 9.57 9.32 -2.04
C GLY A 91 8.27 9.68 -2.78
N ALA A 92 8.22 9.56 -4.11
CA ALA A 92 7.07 9.96 -4.93
C ALA A 92 6.33 8.77 -5.56
N HIS A 93 6.99 7.61 -5.68
CA HIS A 93 6.45 6.45 -6.36
C HIS A 93 6.41 5.21 -5.45
N ALA A 94 5.32 4.45 -5.55
CA ALA A 94 5.27 3.08 -5.06
C ALA A 94 5.78 2.14 -6.15
N GLY A 95 6.74 1.30 -5.79
CA GLY A 95 7.21 0.19 -6.60
C GLY A 95 6.48 -1.10 -6.25
N LEU A 96 6.18 -1.88 -7.28
CA LEU A 96 5.73 -3.26 -7.16
C LEU A 96 6.51 -4.12 -8.13
N SER A 97 7.14 -5.19 -7.65
CA SER A 97 7.97 -6.09 -8.44
C SER A 97 7.56 -7.54 -8.20
N ALA A 98 7.25 -8.27 -9.27
CA ALA A 98 7.03 -9.70 -9.23
C ALA A 98 8.34 -10.42 -9.57
N PHE A 99 8.81 -11.25 -8.66
CA PHE A 99 10.03 -12.04 -8.79
C PHE A 99 9.71 -13.49 -9.13
N VAL A 100 10.53 -14.11 -9.98
CA VAL A 100 10.49 -15.53 -10.31
C VAL A 100 11.92 -16.09 -10.37
N ASN A 101 12.09 -17.27 -9.78
CA ASN A 101 13.27 -18.11 -9.80
C ASN A 101 12.91 -19.46 -10.41
N MET A 102 13.39 -19.73 -11.62
CA MET A 102 13.07 -20.95 -12.37
C MET A 102 14.35 -21.73 -12.66
N PRO A 103 14.38 -23.07 -12.46
CA PRO A 103 15.50 -23.89 -12.91
C PRO A 103 15.76 -23.70 -14.40
N CYS A 104 17.03 -23.61 -14.81
CA CYS A 104 17.40 -23.36 -16.20
C CYS A 104 18.68 -24.12 -16.57
N ASP A 105 18.63 -24.94 -17.63
CA ASP A 105 19.75 -25.79 -18.08
C ASP A 105 20.84 -25.02 -18.87
N GLU A 106 20.79 -23.68 -18.86
CA GLU A 106 21.80 -22.85 -19.52
C GLU A 106 23.07 -22.74 -18.67
N GLU A 107 24.24 -23.04 -19.25
CA GLU A 107 25.55 -23.02 -18.56
C GLU A 107 25.86 -21.65 -17.91
N ASP A 108 25.40 -20.56 -18.53
CA ASP A 108 25.59 -19.19 -18.05
C ASP A 108 24.70 -18.85 -16.83
N ALA A 109 23.62 -19.61 -16.58
CA ALA A 109 22.61 -19.32 -15.55
C ALA A 109 22.80 -20.13 -14.25
N ARG A 110 23.88 -20.92 -14.10
CA ARG A 110 24.14 -21.75 -12.90
C ARG A 110 22.91 -22.55 -12.43
N ASN A 111 22.17 -23.16 -13.36
CA ASN A 111 20.98 -23.97 -13.11
C ASN A 111 19.72 -23.21 -12.66
N ALA A 112 19.73 -21.87 -12.55
CA ALA A 112 18.57 -21.10 -12.12
C ALA A 112 18.52 -19.69 -12.74
N ARG A 113 17.39 -19.37 -13.36
CA ARG A 113 17.08 -18.06 -13.92
C ARG A 113 16.24 -17.26 -12.94
N MET A 114 16.77 -16.13 -12.51
CA MET A 114 16.15 -15.23 -11.55
C MET A 114 15.83 -13.91 -12.23
N ILE A 115 14.54 -13.59 -12.38
CA ILE A 115 14.11 -12.34 -12.98
C ILE A 115 13.05 -11.63 -12.14
N ALA A 116 12.92 -10.34 -12.34
CA ALA A 116 11.88 -9.54 -11.73
C ALA A 116 11.25 -8.55 -12.72
N VAL A 117 9.93 -8.54 -12.80
CA VAL A 117 9.17 -7.56 -13.59
C VAL A 117 8.49 -6.59 -12.63
N GLY A 118 8.79 -5.30 -12.75
CA GLY A 118 8.25 -4.31 -11.82
C GLY A 118 7.76 -3.03 -12.48
N VAL A 119 6.91 -2.33 -11.74
CA VAL A 119 6.32 -1.04 -12.12
C VAL A 119 6.54 0.00 -11.05
N LEU A 120 6.54 1.27 -11.45
CA LEU A 120 6.40 2.42 -10.56
C LEU A 120 5.05 3.08 -10.80
N VAL A 121 4.31 3.34 -9.72
CA VAL A 121 3.02 4.04 -9.74
C VAL A 121 3.13 5.29 -8.85
N PRO A 122 2.64 6.47 -9.28
CA PRO A 122 2.65 7.65 -8.43
C PRO A 122 1.85 7.43 -7.14
N LEU A 123 2.40 7.88 -6.01
CA LEU A 123 1.72 7.80 -4.71
C LEU A 123 0.46 8.68 -4.64
N SER A 124 0.25 9.59 -5.59
CA SER A 124 -0.97 10.40 -5.71
C SER A 124 -2.22 9.59 -6.03
N TYR A 125 -2.10 8.37 -6.55
CA TYR A 125 -3.25 7.50 -6.89
C TYR A 125 -3.85 6.74 -5.68
N GLY A 126 -3.62 7.25 -4.47
CA GLY A 126 -4.07 6.69 -3.20
C GLY A 126 -2.98 5.91 -2.48
N ARG A 127 -3.36 5.12 -1.47
CA ARG A 127 -2.38 4.32 -0.71
C ARG A 127 -1.63 3.37 -1.63
N LEU A 128 -0.30 3.49 -1.67
CA LEU A 128 0.59 2.76 -2.59
C LEU A 128 0.29 2.94 -4.07
N GLY A 129 -0.37 4.04 -4.45
CA GLY A 129 -0.90 4.22 -5.81
C GLY A 129 -1.87 3.13 -6.25
N ARG A 130 -2.32 2.25 -5.33
CA ARG A 130 -3.03 0.98 -5.62
C ARG A 130 -2.23 0.02 -6.50
N ALA A 131 -0.90 0.03 -6.41
CA ALA A 131 0.00 -0.77 -7.22
C ALA A 131 -0.32 -2.28 -7.20
N TRP A 132 -0.90 -2.80 -6.10
CA TRP A 132 -1.36 -4.19 -6.00
C TRP A 132 -2.32 -4.64 -7.12
N ARG A 133 -3.01 -3.72 -7.81
CA ARG A 133 -3.85 -4.08 -8.96
C ARG A 133 -3.03 -4.59 -10.15
N HIS A 134 -1.73 -4.31 -10.20
CA HIS A 134 -0.82 -4.84 -11.21
C HIS A 134 -0.28 -6.24 -10.88
N ALA A 135 -0.42 -6.72 -9.64
CA ALA A 135 0.25 -7.93 -9.15
C ALA A 135 0.03 -9.16 -10.04
N ASP A 136 -1.23 -9.47 -10.39
CA ASP A 136 -1.57 -10.60 -11.26
C ASP A 136 -0.88 -10.51 -12.62
N GLY A 137 -0.94 -9.33 -13.26
CA GLY A 137 -0.32 -9.12 -14.56
C GLY A 137 1.20 -9.18 -14.52
N LEU A 138 1.84 -8.67 -13.47
CA LEU A 138 3.30 -8.71 -13.32
C LEU A 138 3.80 -10.13 -13.05
N LYS A 139 3.09 -10.91 -12.22
CA LYS A 139 3.41 -12.32 -12.00
C LYS A 139 3.32 -13.12 -13.29
N GLU A 140 2.27 -12.92 -14.07
CA GLU A 140 2.12 -13.59 -15.37
C GLU A 140 3.23 -13.19 -16.36
N LEU A 141 3.61 -11.91 -16.41
CA LEU A 141 4.72 -11.45 -17.24
C LEU A 141 6.05 -12.05 -16.79
N ALA A 142 6.33 -12.08 -15.49
CA ALA A 142 7.55 -12.65 -14.94
C ALA A 142 7.66 -14.15 -15.28
N VAL A 143 6.60 -14.94 -15.13
CA VAL A 143 6.64 -16.36 -15.55
C VAL A 143 6.94 -16.50 -17.04
N LYS A 144 6.24 -15.75 -17.90
CA LYS A 144 6.41 -15.84 -19.37
C LYS A 144 7.80 -15.39 -19.85
N LEU A 145 8.38 -14.38 -19.20
CA LEU A 145 9.72 -13.88 -19.53
C LEU A 145 10.82 -14.74 -18.93
N ALA A 146 10.55 -15.45 -17.83
CA ALA A 146 11.44 -16.46 -17.29
C ALA A 146 11.55 -17.66 -18.25
N GLU A 147 10.47 -18.03 -18.94
CA GLU A 147 10.50 -19.05 -20.00
C GLU A 147 11.26 -18.57 -21.24
N ASP A 148 10.93 -17.36 -21.75
CA ASP A 148 11.58 -16.79 -22.93
C ASP A 148 11.79 -15.27 -22.79
N ARG A 149 13.05 -14.89 -22.50
CA ARG A 149 13.47 -13.50 -22.30
C ARG A 149 13.31 -12.60 -23.53
N LYS A 150 13.24 -13.19 -24.74
CA LYS A 150 13.17 -12.42 -25.98
C LYS A 150 11.77 -11.87 -26.23
N ARG A 151 10.77 -12.29 -25.46
CA ARG A 151 9.37 -11.86 -25.57
C ARG A 151 9.11 -10.48 -24.95
N THR A 152 10.05 -9.54 -25.14
CA THR A 152 9.94 -8.16 -24.65
C THR A 152 8.72 -7.41 -25.21
N GLY A 153 8.14 -7.88 -26.33
CA GLY A 153 6.87 -7.37 -26.85
C GLY A 153 5.70 -7.46 -25.85
N LEU A 154 5.75 -8.38 -24.87
CA LEU A 154 4.77 -8.45 -23.79
C LEU A 154 4.87 -7.22 -22.86
N LEU A 155 6.07 -6.71 -22.61
CA LEU A 155 6.32 -5.54 -21.79
C LEU A 155 5.85 -4.26 -22.51
N GLU A 156 6.13 -4.15 -23.81
CA GLU A 156 5.65 -3.04 -24.65
C GLU A 156 4.11 -2.96 -24.68
N ALA A 157 3.45 -4.12 -24.80
CA ALA A 157 1.98 -4.20 -24.77
C ALA A 157 1.43 -3.79 -23.40
N TYR A 158 2.05 -4.24 -22.31
CA TYR A 158 1.64 -3.86 -20.95
C TYR A 158 1.85 -2.37 -20.68
N TRP A 159 3.00 -1.82 -21.07
CA TRP A 159 3.31 -0.40 -20.98
C TRP A 159 2.29 0.43 -21.75
N SER A 160 1.99 0.07 -22.99
CA SER A 160 1.01 0.80 -23.82
C SER A 160 -0.40 0.82 -23.20
N LYS A 161 -0.78 -0.25 -22.50
CA LYS A 161 -2.08 -0.36 -21.81
C LYS A 161 -2.13 0.48 -20.52
N ALA A 162 -1.04 0.54 -19.76
CA ALA A 162 -1.05 1.06 -18.38
C ALA A 162 -0.32 2.38 -18.19
N LYS A 163 0.46 2.87 -19.16
CA LYS A 163 1.23 4.11 -19.02
C LYS A 163 0.34 5.30 -18.67
N SER A 164 0.85 6.24 -17.88
CA SER A 164 0.23 7.54 -17.74
C SER A 164 0.11 8.21 -19.11
N GLN A 165 -1.10 8.65 -19.48
CA GLN A 165 -1.25 9.64 -20.54
C GLN A 165 -1.10 11.00 -19.88
N GLU A 166 0.11 11.56 -19.90
CA GLU A 166 0.33 12.94 -19.48
C GLU A 166 0.03 13.88 -20.64
N ASP A 167 -1.02 14.70 -20.48
CA ASP A 167 -0.80 16.14 -20.60
C ASP A 167 -0.36 16.63 -19.20
N PRO A 168 0.65 17.52 -19.09
CA PRO A 168 1.08 18.07 -17.82
C PRO A 168 -0.01 18.98 -17.26
N VAL A 169 -0.84 18.46 -16.36
CA VAL A 169 -1.77 19.29 -15.59
C VAL A 169 -0.92 20.08 -14.58
N PRO A 170 -0.94 21.43 -14.60
CA PRO A 170 -0.19 22.23 -13.65
C PRO A 170 -0.68 21.94 -12.24
N ASP A 171 0.26 21.79 -11.30
CA ASP A 171 0.12 21.54 -9.86
C ASP A 171 -1.28 21.89 -9.32
N LEU A 172 -2.21 20.94 -9.43
CA LEU A 172 -3.40 20.96 -8.58
C LEU A 172 -2.89 20.67 -7.17
N PRO A 173 -3.32 21.43 -6.14
CA PRO A 173 -2.89 21.17 -4.78
C PRO A 173 -3.11 19.69 -4.49
N ARG A 174 -2.08 19.05 -3.92
CA ARG A 174 -2.05 17.65 -3.45
C ARG A 174 -3.20 17.41 -2.49
N THR A 175 -4.39 17.33 -3.05
CA THR A 175 -5.59 16.92 -2.36
C THR A 175 -5.58 15.45 -2.61
N ASP A 176 -4.80 14.73 -1.79
CA ASP A 176 -5.10 13.36 -1.44
C ASP A 176 -6.62 13.33 -1.29
N ALA A 177 -7.32 12.79 -2.30
CA ALA A 177 -8.77 12.75 -2.28
C ALA A 177 -9.12 12.15 -0.94
N LEU A 178 -9.66 13.03 -0.09
CA LEU A 178 -9.90 12.80 1.31
C LEU A 178 -10.72 11.53 1.33
N LEU A 179 -10.10 10.42 1.74
CA LEU A 179 -10.87 9.29 2.22
C LEU A 179 -11.51 9.85 3.48
N GLU A 180 -12.66 10.52 3.29
CA GLU A 180 -13.62 10.75 4.34
C GLU A 180 -13.67 9.41 5.09
N SER A 181 -13.20 9.42 6.33
CA SER A 181 -13.63 8.39 7.27
C SER A 181 -15.14 8.34 7.08
N PRO A 182 -15.76 7.17 6.83
CA PRO A 182 -17.18 7.10 6.54
C PRO A 182 -17.88 7.91 7.63
N LEU A 183 -18.31 9.12 7.27
CA LEU A 183 -18.95 10.03 8.19
C LEU A 183 -20.23 9.29 8.51
N VAL A 184 -20.31 8.72 9.71
CA VAL A 184 -21.60 8.43 10.32
C VAL A 184 -22.26 9.80 10.35
N GLY A 185 -23.13 10.05 9.37
CA GLY A 185 -23.76 11.34 9.17
C GLY A 185 -24.39 11.76 10.47
N ALA A 186 -23.70 12.65 11.20
CA ALA A 186 -24.26 13.34 12.34
C ALA A 186 -25.23 14.37 11.77
N HIS A 187 -26.40 13.88 11.34
CA HIS A 187 -27.57 14.74 11.21
C HIS A 187 -27.83 15.31 12.60
N THR A 188 -27.51 16.59 12.77
CA THR A 188 -27.93 17.37 13.93
C THR A 188 -29.47 17.35 13.98
N PRO A 189 -30.10 16.64 14.94
CA PRO A 189 -31.53 16.70 15.06
C PRO A 189 -31.86 18.03 15.73
N LYS A 190 -32.64 18.87 15.05
CA LYS A 190 -33.26 20.03 15.68
C LYS A 190 -33.96 19.59 16.96
N LEU A 191 -33.57 20.20 18.08
CA LEU A 191 -34.17 20.05 19.39
C LEU A 191 -35.70 20.13 19.31
N LYS A 192 -36.38 19.01 19.60
CA LYS A 192 -37.73 19.02 20.14
C LYS A 192 -37.76 18.20 21.42
N GLN A 193 -38.18 18.89 22.46
CA GLN A 193 -38.34 18.49 23.85
C GLN A 193 -39.32 17.32 23.97
N GLY A 194 -38.96 16.27 24.72
CA GLY A 194 -39.86 15.16 25.06
C GLY A 194 -39.14 14.04 25.83
N HIS A 195 -39.53 13.81 27.08
CA HIS A 195 -38.89 12.88 28.02
C HIS A 195 -39.16 11.38 27.75
N ASN A 196 -38.22 10.57 28.27
CA ASN A 196 -38.30 9.18 28.77
C ASN A 196 -38.33 7.99 27.79
N ARG A 197 -37.17 7.29 27.67
CA ARG A 197 -36.88 5.98 28.32
C ARG A 197 -35.59 5.36 27.77
N ASN A 198 -34.77 4.81 28.68
CA ASN A 198 -33.62 3.93 28.38
C ASN A 198 -34.04 2.76 27.48
N ARG A 199 -33.34 2.59 26.35
CA ARG A 199 -33.03 1.29 25.70
C ARG A 199 -31.95 1.51 24.64
N SER A 200 -30.74 1.00 24.92
CA SER A 200 -29.75 0.71 23.90
C SER A 200 -30.29 -0.38 22.98
N ALA A 201 -30.30 -0.10 21.68
CA ALA A 201 -30.34 -1.11 20.63
C ALA A 201 -29.62 -0.51 19.41
N SER A 202 -28.46 -1.05 19.13
CA SER A 202 -27.66 -0.83 17.93
C SER A 202 -28.42 -1.37 16.72
N ASP A 203 -29.11 -0.50 15.99
CA ASP A 203 -29.69 -0.83 14.68
C ASP A 203 -28.81 -0.23 13.58
N GLY A 204 -27.61 -0.81 13.47
CA GLY A 204 -26.69 -0.60 12.37
C GLY A 204 -27.01 -1.57 11.23
N THR A 205 -28.22 -1.52 10.66
CA THR A 205 -28.45 -2.11 9.34
C THR A 205 -27.76 -1.22 8.31
N VAL A 206 -26.46 -1.46 8.16
CA VAL A 206 -25.65 -0.98 7.05
C VAL A 206 -26.36 -1.40 5.76
N LEU A 207 -26.86 -0.42 5.01
CA LEU A 207 -27.22 -0.62 3.61
C LEU A 207 -25.92 -0.93 2.86
N SER A 208 -25.52 -2.20 2.84
CA SER A 208 -24.37 -2.67 2.09
C SER A 208 -24.62 -2.38 0.60
N GLN A 209 -23.95 -1.36 0.08
CA GLN A 209 -23.85 -1.21 -1.37
C GLN A 209 -23.11 -2.44 -1.93
N PRO A 210 -23.63 -3.11 -2.98
CA PRO A 210 -22.94 -4.21 -3.62
C PRO A 210 -21.78 -3.63 -4.44
N GLY A 211 -20.57 -3.58 -3.85
CA GLY A 211 -19.39 -3.05 -4.56
C GLY A 211 -18.06 -3.08 -3.81
N ASN A 212 -18.05 -3.17 -2.47
CA ASN A 212 -16.79 -3.09 -1.70
C ASN A 212 -16.08 -4.44 -1.56
N ARG A 213 -15.69 -5.07 -2.68
CA ARG A 213 -14.74 -6.20 -2.65
C ARG A 213 -13.33 -5.67 -2.86
N LEU A 214 -12.46 -5.93 -1.89
CA LEU A 214 -11.02 -5.71 -2.06
C LEU A 214 -10.51 -6.59 -3.21
N SER A 215 -9.56 -6.08 -4.00
CA SER A 215 -8.88 -6.87 -5.03
C SER A 215 -8.15 -8.07 -4.39
N SER A 216 -7.92 -9.13 -5.17
CA SER A 216 -7.22 -10.36 -4.75
C SER A 216 -5.93 -10.09 -3.99
N HIS A 217 -5.08 -9.22 -4.55
CA HIS A 217 -3.76 -8.88 -4.02
C HIS A 217 -3.75 -7.68 -3.04
N HIS A 218 -4.91 -7.25 -2.54
CA HIS A 218 -4.94 -6.10 -1.63
C HIS A 218 -4.24 -6.43 -0.29
N PRO A 219 -3.25 -5.63 0.18
CA PRO A 219 -2.49 -5.93 1.40
C PRO A 219 -3.35 -6.13 2.67
N ALA A 220 -4.49 -5.45 2.76
CA ALA A 220 -5.44 -5.58 3.88
C ALA A 220 -5.98 -7.00 4.10
N TRP A 221 -5.89 -7.91 3.12
CA TRP A 221 -6.21 -9.32 3.34
C TRP A 221 -5.32 -9.99 4.40
N SER A 222 -4.09 -9.48 4.58
CA SER A 222 -3.16 -9.97 5.61
C SER A 222 -3.44 -9.43 7.02
N LEU A 223 -4.54 -8.69 7.24
CA LEU A 223 -4.86 -8.16 8.57
C LEU A 223 -5.10 -9.26 9.59
N VAL A 224 -5.74 -10.36 9.20
CA VAL A 224 -5.93 -11.52 10.08
C VAL A 224 -4.60 -12.23 10.35
N PRO A 225 -3.80 -12.61 9.33
CA PRO A 225 -2.44 -13.11 9.55
C PRO A 225 -1.55 -12.22 10.41
N LEU A 226 -1.65 -10.90 10.30
CA LEU A 226 -0.94 -9.93 11.16
C LEU A 226 -1.30 -10.14 12.64
N LEU A 227 -2.60 -10.25 12.94
CA LEU A 227 -3.10 -10.47 14.30
C LEU A 227 -2.70 -11.85 14.83
N ASP A 228 -2.76 -12.88 14.00
CA ASP A 228 -2.35 -14.23 14.36
C ASP A 228 -0.84 -14.30 14.63
N THR A 229 -0.03 -13.60 13.82
CA THR A 229 1.43 -13.59 13.93
C THR A 229 1.91 -12.84 15.17
N PHE A 230 1.41 -11.63 15.40
CA PHE A 230 1.88 -10.80 16.53
C PHE A 230 1.11 -11.06 17.81
N GLY A 231 -0.13 -11.55 17.74
CA GLY A 231 -0.99 -11.74 18.90
C GLY A 231 -1.01 -10.49 19.80
N PRO A 232 -0.81 -10.62 21.12
CA PRO A 232 -0.74 -9.48 22.03
C PRO A 232 0.39 -8.48 21.74
N LEU A 233 1.44 -8.87 21.01
CA LEU A 233 2.53 -7.96 20.63
C LEU A 233 2.08 -6.89 19.63
N ILE A 234 0.88 -7.03 19.03
CA ILE A 234 0.34 -5.96 18.16
C ILE A 234 0.11 -4.66 18.93
N PHE A 235 -0.18 -4.70 20.23
CA PHE A 235 -0.43 -3.50 21.05
C PHE A 235 0.81 -2.62 21.23
N PRO A 236 1.99 -3.14 21.65
CA PRO A 236 3.21 -2.33 21.69
C PRO A 236 3.64 -1.86 20.30
N ILE A 237 3.45 -2.67 19.24
CA ILE A 237 3.73 -2.26 17.86
C ILE A 237 2.84 -1.09 17.44
N HIS A 238 1.53 -1.19 17.69
CA HIS A 238 0.56 -0.14 17.38
C HIS A 238 0.85 1.15 18.15
N ARG A 239 1.22 1.05 19.43
CA ARG A 239 1.66 2.20 20.22
C ARG A 239 2.90 2.87 19.62
N ALA A 240 3.92 2.09 19.25
CA ALA A 240 5.11 2.62 18.60
C ALA A 240 4.75 3.31 17.28
N ALA A 241 3.84 2.73 16.50
CA ALA A 241 3.37 3.27 15.24
C ALA A 241 2.60 4.60 15.43
N LEU A 242 1.72 4.70 16.43
CA LEU A 242 1.03 5.95 16.80
C LEU A 242 2.00 7.05 17.25
N LEU A 243 3.08 6.67 17.94
CA LEU A 243 4.16 7.56 18.35
C LEU A 243 5.15 7.89 17.21
N ARG A 244 4.87 7.45 15.98
CA ARG A 244 5.72 7.65 14.80
C ARG A 244 7.17 7.22 15.03
N LYS A 245 7.34 6.10 15.72
CA LYS A 245 8.64 5.43 15.83
C LYS A 245 9.06 4.89 14.46
N ARG A 246 10.37 4.80 14.24
CA ARG A 246 10.99 4.13 13.10
C ARG A 246 11.01 2.62 13.38
N ILE A 247 10.08 1.88 12.77
CA ILE A 247 9.84 0.46 13.02
C ILE A 247 10.44 -0.35 11.88
N LEU A 248 11.39 -1.23 12.20
CA LEU A 248 12.04 -2.13 11.25
C LEU A 248 11.62 -3.58 11.53
N LEU A 249 11.05 -4.25 10.54
CA LEU A 249 10.79 -5.69 10.56
C LEU A 249 11.95 -6.41 9.86
N SER A 250 12.75 -7.16 10.61
CA SER A 250 13.78 -8.04 10.04
C SER A 250 13.18 -9.41 9.77
N CYS A 251 13.31 -9.88 8.53
CA CYS A 251 12.68 -11.11 8.05
C CYS A 251 13.59 -11.86 7.07
N HIS A 252 13.10 -13.00 6.57
CA HIS A 252 13.71 -13.74 5.46
C HIS A 252 12.80 -13.68 4.24
N ALA A 253 13.33 -13.95 3.05
CA ALA A 253 12.49 -14.16 1.88
C ALA A 253 11.55 -15.36 2.12
N PRO A 254 10.28 -15.31 1.68
CA PRO A 254 9.66 -14.26 0.86
C PRO A 254 9.23 -13.01 1.68
N VAL A 255 9.33 -11.82 1.07
CA VAL A 255 9.09 -10.52 1.71
C VAL A 255 7.66 -10.01 1.54
N HIS A 256 6.86 -10.60 0.64
CA HIS A 256 5.51 -10.12 0.32
C HIS A 256 4.60 -10.00 1.56
N GLU A 257 4.59 -11.01 2.43
CA GLU A 257 3.75 -10.97 3.64
C GLU A 257 4.18 -9.84 4.58
N MET A 258 5.48 -9.65 4.76
CA MET A 258 6.00 -8.57 5.59
C MET A 258 5.68 -7.19 5.00
N CYS A 259 5.73 -7.04 3.67
CA CYS A 259 5.26 -5.83 3.00
C CYS A 259 3.78 -5.56 3.30
N ASN A 260 2.94 -6.61 3.35
CA ASN A 260 1.55 -6.47 3.70
C ASN A 260 1.34 -6.10 5.18
N PHE A 261 2.19 -6.60 6.08
CA PHE A 261 2.19 -6.19 7.49
C PHE A 261 2.61 -4.73 7.66
N VAL A 262 3.65 -4.28 6.95
CA VAL A 262 4.07 -2.87 6.89
C VAL A 262 2.89 -1.98 6.48
N TYR A 263 2.13 -2.37 5.45
CA TYR A 263 0.91 -1.67 5.05
C TYR A 263 -0.13 -1.62 6.18
N ASN A 264 -0.45 -2.76 6.80
CA ASN A 264 -1.48 -2.81 7.84
C ASN A 264 -1.10 -2.00 9.07
N ILE A 265 0.16 -2.05 9.51
CA ILE A 265 0.65 -1.26 10.65
C ILE A 265 0.53 0.24 10.35
N SER A 266 0.88 0.66 9.13
CA SER A 266 0.66 2.04 8.67
C SER A 266 -0.83 2.41 8.69
N VAL A 267 -1.70 1.52 8.21
CA VAL A 267 -3.14 1.78 8.16
C VAL A 267 -3.79 1.89 9.54
N LEU A 268 -3.46 0.97 10.45
CA LEU A 268 -3.99 0.92 11.82
C LEU A 268 -3.53 2.09 12.70
N SER A 269 -2.42 2.74 12.33
CA SER A 269 -1.85 3.88 13.07
C SER A 269 -2.22 5.25 12.49
N ASN A 270 -3.16 5.29 11.55
CA ASN A 270 -3.69 6.54 11.02
C ASN A 270 -4.51 7.28 12.08
N ILE A 271 -4.23 8.58 12.21
CA ILE A 271 -4.97 9.48 13.09
C ILE A 271 -6.15 10.06 12.29
N PRO A 272 -7.40 9.88 12.74
CA PRO A 272 -8.56 10.48 12.08
C PRO A 272 -8.48 12.00 12.05
N LEU A 273 -8.90 12.63 10.95
CA LEU A 273 -8.90 14.10 10.83
C LEU A 273 -9.76 14.79 11.89
N SER A 274 -10.84 14.13 12.33
CA SER A 274 -11.77 14.64 13.33
C SER A 274 -11.13 14.88 14.70
N VAL A 275 -9.99 14.25 14.98
CA VAL A 275 -9.26 14.46 16.24
C VAL A 275 -8.03 15.36 16.07
N THR A 276 -7.70 15.77 14.83
CA THR A 276 -6.54 16.63 14.55
C THR A 276 -6.66 17.99 15.23
N GLU A 277 -7.88 18.55 15.36
CA GLU A 277 -8.11 19.82 16.07
C GLU A 277 -7.88 19.72 17.59
N ILE A 278 -7.99 18.52 18.16
CA ILE A 278 -7.75 18.25 19.59
C ILE A 278 -6.26 18.08 19.87
N LEU A 279 -5.52 17.66 18.84
CA LEU A 279 -4.10 17.42 18.90
C LEU A 279 -3.34 18.75 18.82
N GLY A 280 -2.31 18.91 19.67
CA GLY A 280 -1.52 20.15 19.72
C GLY A 280 -0.77 20.41 18.41
N SER A 281 -0.27 21.63 18.19
CA SER A 281 0.47 21.98 16.97
C SER A 281 1.77 21.18 16.75
N ASP A 282 2.26 20.50 17.78
CA ASP A 282 3.45 19.65 17.75
C ASP A 282 3.12 18.16 17.55
N SER A 283 1.90 17.88 17.06
CA SER A 283 1.41 16.51 16.93
C SER A 283 2.07 15.78 15.76
N PRO A 284 2.22 14.45 15.88
CA PRO A 284 2.80 13.64 14.82
C PRO A 284 2.01 13.76 13.51
N SER A 285 2.68 13.42 12.41
CA SER A 285 2.04 13.31 11.09
C SER A 285 0.79 12.44 11.18
N GLN A 286 -0.22 12.75 10.36
CA GLN A 286 -1.48 12.01 10.36
C GLN A 286 -1.31 10.52 10.06
N ARG A 287 -0.32 10.18 9.22
CA ARG A 287 -0.06 8.83 8.73
C ARG A 287 1.38 8.42 9.03
N LEU A 288 1.57 7.15 9.36
CA LEU A 288 2.89 6.56 9.45
C LEU A 288 3.38 6.18 8.03
N ARG A 289 4.55 6.65 7.63
CA ARG A 289 5.10 6.42 6.29
C ARG A 289 5.54 4.95 6.10
N PRO A 290 4.92 4.19 5.19
CA PRO A 290 5.36 2.82 4.91
C PRO A 290 6.44 2.82 3.82
N LEU A 291 7.65 2.37 4.15
CA LEU A 291 8.77 2.26 3.19
C LEU A 291 8.83 0.89 2.48
N PHE A 292 8.11 -0.10 3.01
CA PHE A 292 8.11 -1.50 2.54
C PHE A 292 9.49 -2.13 2.58
N SER A 293 9.88 -2.88 1.56
CA SER A 293 11.19 -3.52 1.47
C SER A 293 12.26 -2.47 1.31
N ILE A 294 13.18 -2.43 2.27
CA ILE A 294 14.38 -1.59 2.26
C ILE A 294 15.62 -2.46 2.41
N GLY A 295 16.70 -2.03 1.79
CA GLY A 295 17.97 -2.74 1.82
C GLY A 295 19.16 -1.84 2.13
N VAL A 296 20.37 -2.40 2.00
CA VAL A 296 21.63 -1.65 2.26
C VAL A 296 21.76 -0.36 1.44
N HIS A 297 21.14 -0.31 0.26
CA HIS A 297 21.14 0.88 -0.61
C HIS A 297 20.32 2.05 -0.05
N ASP A 298 19.41 1.79 0.90
CA ASP A 298 18.58 2.81 1.54
C ASP A 298 19.25 3.42 2.79
N ILE A 299 20.43 2.95 3.21
CA ILE A 299 21.07 3.38 4.47
C ILE A 299 21.28 4.90 4.52
N ASN A 300 21.77 5.51 3.44
CA ASN A 300 22.00 6.95 3.39
C ASN A 300 20.68 7.73 3.59
N PHE A 301 19.62 7.31 2.90
CA PHE A 301 18.28 7.87 3.06
C PHE A 301 17.78 7.75 4.51
N LEU A 302 17.98 6.59 5.16
CA LEU A 302 17.56 6.38 6.56
C LEU A 302 18.36 7.25 7.54
N GLN A 303 19.64 7.50 7.27
CA GLN A 303 20.47 8.40 8.08
C GLN A 303 20.01 9.85 7.94
N GLU A 304 19.77 10.30 6.71
CA GLU A 304 19.23 11.65 6.44
C GLU A 304 17.85 11.85 7.09
N ASP A 305 16.97 10.84 7.02
CA ASP A 305 15.66 10.87 7.67
C ASP A 305 15.77 10.94 9.20
N PHE A 306 16.74 10.22 9.79
CA PHE A 306 17.02 10.31 11.23
C PHE A 306 17.55 11.69 11.62
N GLU A 307 18.45 12.28 10.83
CA GLU A 307 18.93 13.64 11.06
C GLU A 307 17.80 14.66 10.96
N ALA A 308 16.91 14.50 9.98
CA ALA A 308 15.72 15.33 9.84
C ALA A 308 14.80 15.23 11.07
N SER A 309 14.64 14.04 11.66
CA SER A 309 13.81 13.83 12.86
C SER A 309 14.28 14.60 14.11
N LYS A 310 15.56 15.00 14.15
CA LYS A 310 16.14 15.77 15.26
C LYS A 310 15.98 17.28 15.10
N ARG A 311 15.62 17.76 13.90
CA ARG A 311 15.49 19.20 13.63
C ARG A 311 14.15 19.69 14.18
N PRO A 312 14.10 20.86 14.84
CA PRO A 312 12.82 21.46 15.24
C PRO A 312 12.00 21.79 13.99
N ARG A 313 10.74 21.35 13.93
CA ARG A 313 9.85 21.71 12.82
C ARG A 313 9.47 23.19 12.95
N THR A 314 9.98 24.05 12.07
CA THR A 314 9.58 25.47 12.02
C THR A 314 8.29 25.61 11.22
N LYS A 315 7.36 26.46 11.70
CA LYS A 315 6.02 26.72 11.10
C LYS A 315 6.01 27.23 9.65
N THR A 316 7.16 27.42 9.02
CA THR A 316 7.30 27.96 7.66
C THR A 316 7.38 26.89 6.57
N ASP A 317 7.48 25.60 6.93
CA ASP A 317 7.60 24.48 5.98
C ASP A 317 6.24 23.93 5.49
N ASP A 318 5.13 24.62 5.79
CA ASP A 318 3.77 24.19 5.43
C ASP A 318 3.47 24.17 3.91
N ASN A 319 4.40 24.66 3.06
CA ASN A 319 4.19 24.74 1.61
C ASN A 319 4.81 23.59 0.78
N VAL A 320 5.51 22.63 1.39
CA VAL A 320 5.80 21.32 0.75
C VAL A 320 5.81 20.28 1.85
N ALA A 321 4.96 19.25 1.74
CA ALA A 321 4.86 18.14 2.68
C ALA A 321 6.19 17.35 2.75
N ASN A 322 7.16 17.87 3.50
CA ASN A 322 8.40 17.16 3.78
C ASN A 322 8.10 16.09 4.84
N GLU A 323 7.88 14.86 4.38
CA GLU A 323 7.67 13.69 5.24
C GLU A 323 8.95 13.23 5.95
N ALA A 324 10.11 13.85 5.67
CA ALA A 324 11.36 13.52 6.31
C ALA A 324 11.26 13.69 7.84
N GLY A 325 11.75 12.70 8.56
CA GLY A 325 11.78 12.70 10.02
C GLY A 325 10.42 12.47 10.70
N THR A 326 9.37 12.11 9.96
CA THR A 326 8.02 11.88 10.51
C THR A 326 7.77 10.45 11.00
N GLY A 327 8.82 9.62 11.07
CA GLY A 327 8.72 8.20 11.42
C GLY A 327 8.24 7.32 10.28
N TRP A 328 8.56 6.04 10.34
CA TRP A 328 8.27 5.10 9.27
C TRP A 328 8.15 3.67 9.75
N VAL A 329 7.55 2.81 8.92
CA VAL A 329 7.56 1.35 9.09
C VAL A 329 8.07 0.69 7.81
N ALA A 330 8.97 -0.29 7.95
CA ALA A 330 9.63 -0.96 6.84
C ALA A 330 9.96 -2.42 7.18
N CYS A 331 10.24 -3.24 6.16
CA CYS A 331 10.80 -4.57 6.34
C CYS A 331 12.13 -4.71 5.57
N THR A 332 12.98 -5.63 6.02
CA THR A 332 14.27 -5.91 5.39
C THR A 332 14.64 -7.38 5.54
N THR A 333 15.33 -7.91 4.53
CA THR A 333 16.02 -9.20 4.61
C THR A 333 17.51 -9.05 4.92
N ASP A 334 18.03 -7.82 4.90
CA ASP A 334 19.43 -7.53 5.16
C ASP A 334 19.71 -7.42 6.65
N SER A 335 20.44 -8.40 7.20
CA SER A 335 20.86 -8.39 8.62
C SER A 335 21.70 -7.18 8.99
N ILE A 336 22.37 -6.54 8.02
CA ILE A 336 23.14 -5.32 8.21
C ILE A 336 22.27 -4.18 8.75
N LEU A 337 21.02 -4.03 8.26
CA LEU A 337 20.12 -2.99 8.77
C LEU A 337 19.67 -3.29 10.20
N ALA A 338 19.46 -4.57 10.54
CA ALA A 338 19.09 -4.99 11.89
C ALA A 338 20.22 -4.72 12.90
N MET A 339 21.48 -4.81 12.49
CA MET A 339 22.66 -4.54 13.35
C MET A 339 22.92 -3.04 13.59
N LYS A 340 22.45 -2.15 12.71
CA LYS A 340 22.61 -0.70 12.85
C LYS A 340 21.48 -0.10 13.70
N ASP A 341 21.60 -0.26 15.02
CA ASP A 341 20.62 0.20 16.02
C ASP A 341 20.22 1.69 15.93
N THR A 342 21.11 2.55 15.45
CA THR A 342 20.82 3.99 15.24
C THR A 342 19.76 4.28 14.16
N LEU A 343 19.50 3.34 13.23
CA LEU A 343 18.61 3.56 12.10
C LEU A 343 17.13 3.43 12.46
N TRP A 344 16.79 2.73 13.55
CA TRP A 344 15.42 2.43 13.95
C TRP A 344 15.21 2.68 15.45
N ASP A 345 13.95 2.78 15.87
CA ASP A 345 13.56 2.90 17.27
C ASP A 345 12.96 1.59 17.82
N MET A 346 12.40 0.76 16.95
CA MET A 346 11.90 -0.58 17.27
C MET A 346 12.29 -1.56 16.18
N LEU A 347 13.02 -2.62 16.56
CA LEU A 347 13.31 -3.77 15.71
C LEU A 347 12.38 -4.92 16.08
N ILE A 348 11.76 -5.51 15.07
CA ILE A 348 10.94 -6.72 15.17
C ILE A 348 11.66 -7.80 14.36
N THR A 349 12.18 -8.81 15.04
CA THR A 349 12.84 -9.94 14.37
C THR A 349 11.84 -11.07 14.17
N MET A 350 11.55 -11.38 12.92
CA MET A 350 10.71 -12.50 12.55
C MET A 350 11.50 -13.81 12.67
N PRO A 351 10.90 -14.88 13.21
CA PRO A 351 11.55 -16.18 13.22
C PRO A 351 11.76 -16.67 11.77
N PRO A 352 12.78 -17.50 11.52
CA PRO A 352 12.90 -18.20 10.25
C PRO A 352 11.63 -19.00 9.95
N PRO A 353 11.26 -19.17 8.67
CA PRO A 353 10.16 -20.06 8.29
C PRO A 353 10.38 -21.43 8.92
N ALA A 354 9.38 -21.96 9.60
CA ALA A 354 9.46 -23.32 10.13
C ALA A 354 9.64 -24.29 8.96
N LEU A 355 10.72 -25.06 8.97
CA LEU A 355 10.90 -26.19 8.06
C LEU A 355 9.80 -27.21 8.42
N LEU A 356 8.69 -27.18 7.69
CA LEU A 356 7.63 -28.20 7.77
C LEU A 356 7.93 -29.35 6.82
#